data_AF-A0A1Q8Q2U2-F1
#
_entry.id   AF-A0A1Q8Q2U2-F1
#
_cell.length_a   1.000
_cell.length_b   1.000
_cell.length_c   1.000
_cell.angle_alpha   90.00
_cell.angle_beta   90.00
_cell.angle_gamma   90.00
#
_symmetry.space_group_name_H-M   'P 1'
#
loop_
_entity.id
_entity.type
_entity.pdbx_description
1 polymer ?
#
loop_
_entity_poly.entity_id
_entity_poly.type
_entity_poly.pdbx_seq_one_letter_code
_entity_poly.pdbx_strand_id
1 'polypeptide(L)'
;MRLELLDNGIDSLKFGLEHYNKYLLLEDKYDSSNPGYLKMAVICIHNCLELFSKKALSNQNELLIYKDLSNPLLLDLLKHKRENERDIPMDWYAISDQINIITIDYIDCIKRLRSIFDISESEYKNLEAMGYLRNKVTHFGIDKSIDFHEILSVINNALEFISTFFYDEFKTNKDKRNPFDSFYDDILDTLEIAEVEEKEAWATFYADEFEEINYLFDELQEKKEFTDALASEGYSFKVELGRFSNSPTLSFSLIKNNEECEFDIYSMNIPRLNATLFTGGASSGPIYFLIDHSKKYKDVKKPKYFFIYHNPIEHEHFETEFEKFWEIHEKEKKCYGTDFNEEQLIRAIEQLTKQNE
;
A
#
# COMPACT_ATOMS: atom_id res chain seq x y z
N MET A 1 30.45 0.27 24.13
CA MET A 1 29.25 0.67 23.38
C MET A 1 28.25 -0.46 23.53
N ARG A 2 26.99 -0.17 23.88
CA ARG A 2 25.90 -1.16 23.91
C ARG A 2 24.92 -0.72 22.84
N LEU A 3 24.52 -1.64 21.97
CA LEU A 3 23.49 -1.41 20.97
C LEU A 3 22.26 -2.16 21.42
N GLU A 4 21.28 -1.44 21.95
CA GLU A 4 20.05 -2.02 22.46
C GLU A 4 19.13 -2.44 21.31
N LEU A 5 18.07 -3.19 21.63
CA LEU A 5 17.14 -3.70 20.63
C LEU A 5 16.54 -2.57 19.77
N LEU A 6 16.14 -1.46 20.39
CA LEU A 6 15.56 -0.31 19.70
C LEU A 6 16.61 0.42 18.86
N ASP A 7 17.81 0.65 19.39
CA ASP A 7 18.90 1.33 18.67
C ASP A 7 19.29 0.56 17.40
N ASN A 8 19.39 -0.77 17.48
CA ASN A 8 19.65 -1.63 16.31
C ASN A 8 18.53 -1.53 15.26
N GLY A 9 17.28 -1.41 15.70
CA GLY A 9 16.14 -1.20 14.81
C GLY A 9 16.22 0.14 14.10
N ILE A 10 16.54 1.21 14.83
CA ILE A 10 16.70 2.58 14.30
C ILE A 10 17.86 2.63 13.28
N ASP A 11 19.01 2.03 13.60
CA ASP A 11 20.13 1.99 12.67
C ASP A 11 19.77 1.22 11.40
N SER A 12 19.07 0.09 11.54
CA SER A 12 18.56 -0.68 10.39
C SER A 12 17.62 0.15 9.53
N LEU A 13 16.72 0.94 10.14
CA LEU A 13 15.84 1.83 9.40
C LEU A 13 16.62 2.90 8.63
N LYS A 14 17.57 3.58 9.28
CA LYS A 14 18.40 4.61 8.64
C LYS A 14 19.14 4.07 7.43
N PHE A 15 19.76 2.90 7.56
CA PHE A 15 20.40 2.23 6.42
C PHE A 15 19.38 1.84 5.35
N GLY A 16 18.20 1.37 5.75
CA GLY A 16 17.10 1.06 4.84
C GLY A 16 16.67 2.26 4.00
N LEU A 17 16.39 3.40 4.64
CA LEU A 17 16.03 4.66 4.00
C LEU A 17 17.14 5.16 3.09
N GLU A 18 18.40 5.13 3.53
CA GLU A 18 19.53 5.56 2.70
C GLU A 18 19.63 4.76 1.40
N HIS A 19 19.51 3.43 1.47
CA HIS A 19 19.56 2.58 0.29
C HIS A 19 18.31 2.72 -0.57
N TYR A 20 17.14 2.92 0.04
CA TYR A 20 15.91 3.11 -0.72
C TYR A 20 15.93 4.44 -1.46
N ASN A 21 16.34 5.54 -0.82
CA ASN A 21 16.51 6.84 -1.48
C ASN A 21 17.53 6.78 -2.62
N LYS A 22 18.68 6.12 -2.41
CA LYS A 22 19.66 5.89 -3.49
C LYS A 22 19.05 5.11 -4.66
N TYR A 23 18.15 4.18 -4.37
CA TYR A 23 17.45 3.42 -5.40
C TYR A 23 16.42 4.28 -6.16
N LEU A 24 15.59 5.05 -5.45
CA LEU A 24 14.57 5.91 -6.03
C LEU A 24 15.20 6.97 -6.95
N LEU A 25 16.38 7.47 -6.59
CA LEU A 25 17.13 8.49 -7.36
C LEU A 25 17.97 7.93 -8.51
N LEU A 26 17.90 6.63 -8.83
CA LEU A 26 18.59 6.08 -9.99
C LEU A 26 17.93 6.60 -11.29
N GLU A 27 18.76 7.09 -12.22
CA GLU A 27 18.31 7.49 -13.57
C GLU A 27 17.73 6.29 -14.34
N ASP A 28 18.39 5.13 -14.24
CA ASP A 28 17.92 3.88 -14.82
C ASP A 28 17.76 2.81 -13.74
N LYS A 29 16.52 2.60 -13.31
CA LYS A 29 16.13 1.59 -12.32
C LYS A 29 16.21 0.16 -12.85
N TYR A 30 16.26 -0.01 -14.17
CA TYR A 30 16.37 -1.29 -14.86
C TYR A 30 17.82 -1.65 -15.20
N ASP A 31 18.77 -0.74 -14.98
CA ASP A 31 20.18 -1.04 -15.14
C ASP A 31 20.61 -2.15 -14.16
N SER A 32 21.01 -3.28 -14.76
CA SER A 32 21.54 -4.45 -14.08
C SER A 32 22.86 -4.21 -13.36
N SER A 33 23.52 -3.06 -13.58
CA SER A 33 24.80 -2.71 -12.95
C SER A 33 24.68 -2.34 -11.46
N ASN A 34 23.48 -2.02 -10.96
CA ASN A 34 23.25 -1.54 -9.59
C ASN A 34 22.17 -2.30 -8.80
N PRO A 35 22.22 -3.65 -8.70
CA PRO A 35 21.16 -4.45 -8.07
C PRO A 35 21.14 -4.34 -6.53
N GLY A 36 22.14 -3.70 -5.93
CA GLY A 36 22.37 -3.72 -4.48
C GLY A 36 21.41 -2.87 -3.67
N TYR A 37 21.03 -1.68 -4.14
CA TYR A 37 20.32 -0.70 -3.31
C TYR A 37 18.93 -1.18 -2.87
N LEU A 38 18.08 -1.59 -3.82
CA LEU A 38 16.75 -2.12 -3.49
C LEU A 38 16.83 -3.36 -2.61
N LYS A 39 17.78 -4.26 -2.89
CA LYS A 39 18.02 -5.45 -2.07
C LYS A 39 18.37 -5.11 -0.63
N MET A 40 19.30 -4.16 -0.44
CA MET A 40 19.71 -3.74 0.89
C MET A 40 18.60 -2.98 1.61
N ALA A 41 17.83 -2.14 0.91
CA ALA A 41 16.65 -1.48 1.46
C ALA A 41 15.67 -2.51 2.04
N VAL A 42 15.31 -3.54 1.27
CA VAL A 42 14.42 -4.62 1.72
C VAL A 42 14.97 -5.32 2.96
N ILE A 43 16.24 -5.72 2.95
CA ILE A 43 16.85 -6.45 4.08
C ILE A 43 16.85 -5.58 5.35
N CYS A 44 17.24 -4.31 5.22
CA CYS A 44 17.34 -3.38 6.34
C CYS A 44 15.97 -2.99 6.92
N ILE A 45 14.99 -2.69 6.06
CA ILE A 45 13.62 -2.36 6.51
C ILE A 45 12.94 -3.57 7.15
N HIS A 46 13.10 -4.78 6.59
CA HIS A 46 12.62 -5.99 7.24
C HIS A 46 13.25 -6.19 8.62
N ASN A 47 14.57 -6.00 8.74
CA ASN A 47 15.26 -6.12 10.03
C ASN A 47 14.76 -5.09 11.04
N CYS A 48 14.53 -3.86 10.60
CA CYS A 48 13.90 -2.81 11.40
C CYS A 48 12.53 -3.27 11.95
N LEU A 49 11.62 -3.73 11.08
CA LEU A 49 10.30 -4.22 11.49
C LEU A 49 10.39 -5.35 12.51
N GLU A 50 11.30 -6.30 12.33
CA GLU A 50 11.52 -7.39 13.28
C GLU A 50 11.94 -6.87 14.66
N LEU A 51 12.91 -5.96 14.71
CA LEU A 51 13.46 -5.41 15.95
C LEU A 51 12.45 -4.50 16.66
N PHE A 52 11.73 -3.66 15.92
CA PHE A 52 10.65 -2.84 16.46
C PHE A 52 9.50 -3.69 16.97
N SER A 53 9.07 -4.72 16.23
CA SER A 53 8.05 -5.66 16.71
C SER A 53 8.47 -6.33 18.02
N LYS A 54 9.71 -6.81 18.09
CA LYS A 54 10.26 -7.38 19.33
C LYS A 54 10.26 -6.36 20.46
N LYS A 55 10.62 -5.11 20.19
CA LYS A 55 10.64 -4.06 21.21
C LYS A 55 9.24 -3.71 21.71
N ALA A 56 8.26 -3.59 20.83
CA ALA A 56 6.86 -3.37 21.20
C ALA A 56 6.35 -4.53 22.06
N LEU A 57 6.59 -5.77 21.64
CA LEU A 57 6.23 -6.96 22.42
C LEU A 57 6.92 -7.00 23.79
N SER A 58 8.22 -6.70 23.85
CA SER A 58 8.96 -6.75 25.12
C SER A 58 8.56 -5.65 26.10
N ASN A 59 8.10 -4.49 25.60
CA ASN A 59 7.51 -3.44 26.43
C ASN A 59 6.20 -3.89 27.11
N GLN A 60 5.39 -4.72 26.43
CA GLN A 60 4.18 -5.30 27.02
C GLN A 60 4.52 -6.42 28.01
N ASN A 61 5.40 -7.35 27.61
CA ASN A 61 5.95 -8.38 28.47
C ASN A 61 7.25 -8.91 27.86
N GLU A 62 8.35 -8.79 28.61
CA GLU A 62 9.69 -9.18 28.15
C GLU A 62 9.80 -10.64 27.70
N LEU A 63 8.93 -11.54 28.19
CA LEU A 63 8.92 -12.95 27.78
C LEU A 63 8.45 -13.17 26.33
N LEU A 64 7.73 -12.21 25.75
CA LEU A 64 7.06 -12.38 24.46
C LEU A 64 8.01 -12.47 23.27
N ILE A 65 9.30 -12.19 23.44
CA ILE A 65 10.29 -12.24 22.35
C ILE A 65 11.14 -13.52 22.34
N TYR A 66 10.97 -14.39 23.33
CA TYR A 66 11.77 -15.62 23.44
C TYR A 66 11.04 -16.82 22.85
N LYS A 67 11.82 -17.69 22.19
CA LYS A 67 11.29 -18.89 21.52
C LYS A 67 10.92 -20.00 22.50
N ASP A 68 11.78 -20.24 23.49
CA ASP A 68 11.61 -21.29 24.49
C ASP A 68 11.62 -20.70 25.90
N LEU A 69 10.44 -20.64 26.52
CA LEU A 69 10.27 -20.13 27.90
C LEU A 69 10.77 -21.11 28.97
N SER A 70 11.03 -22.36 28.60
CA SER A 70 11.61 -23.38 29.49
C SER A 70 13.13 -23.37 29.49
N ASN A 71 13.77 -22.51 28.69
CA ASN A 71 15.21 -22.41 28.58
C ASN A 71 15.85 -22.10 29.95
N PRO A 72 16.74 -22.96 30.48
CA PRO A 72 17.33 -22.76 31.81
C PRO A 72 18.06 -21.42 31.97
N LEU A 73 18.75 -20.92 30.93
CA LEU A 73 19.44 -19.63 30.98
C LEU A 73 18.45 -18.47 31.10
N LEU A 74 17.30 -18.55 30.42
CA LEU A 74 16.24 -17.56 30.54
C LEU A 74 15.62 -17.59 31.95
N LEU A 75 15.39 -18.78 32.50
CA LEU A 75 14.87 -18.93 33.86
C LEU A 75 15.85 -18.41 34.92
N ASP A 76 17.15 -18.63 34.73
CA ASP A 76 18.19 -18.09 35.60
C ASP A 76 18.28 -16.56 35.51
N LEU A 77 18.14 -15.98 34.32
CA LEU A 77 18.02 -14.53 34.15
C LEU A 77 16.80 -13.95 34.84
N LEU A 78 15.64 -14.59 34.70
CA LEU A 78 14.41 -14.18 35.39
C LEU A 78 14.59 -14.21 36.91
N LYS A 79 15.24 -15.27 37.41
CA LYS A 79 15.56 -15.41 38.84
C LYS A 79 16.51 -14.29 39.29
N HIS A 80 17.59 -14.04 38.53
CA HIS A 80 18.56 -12.99 38.82
C HIS A 80 17.91 -11.59 38.84
N LYS A 81 17.09 -11.27 37.82
CA LYS A 81 16.35 -10.01 37.74
C LYS A 81 15.41 -9.83 38.93
N ARG A 82 14.67 -10.88 39.31
CA ARG A 82 13.77 -10.86 40.47
C ARG A 82 14.51 -10.57 41.78
N GLU A 83 15.73 -11.08 41.91
CA GLU A 83 16.54 -11.04 43.12
C GLU A 83 17.38 -9.76 43.25
N ASN A 84 17.87 -9.18 42.15
CA ASN A 84 18.87 -8.11 42.19
C ASN A 84 18.45 -6.78 41.54
N GLU A 85 17.74 -6.78 40.40
CA GLU A 85 17.61 -5.60 39.53
C GLU A 85 16.29 -5.60 38.74
N ARG A 86 15.16 -5.37 39.42
CA ARG A 86 13.82 -5.51 38.83
C ARG A 86 13.55 -4.56 37.64
N ASP A 87 14.21 -3.41 37.61
CA ASP A 87 13.93 -2.34 36.64
C ASP A 87 14.77 -2.45 35.35
N ILE A 88 15.75 -3.36 35.30
CA ILE A 88 16.60 -3.53 34.11
C ILE A 88 15.94 -4.51 33.14
N PRO A 89 15.66 -4.13 31.88
CA PRO A 89 15.05 -5.00 30.88
C PRO A 89 15.81 -6.32 30.66
N MET A 90 15.13 -7.44 30.41
CA MET A 90 15.79 -8.73 30.21
C MET A 90 16.67 -8.79 28.96
N ASP A 91 16.28 -8.10 27.90
CA ASP A 91 17.06 -8.01 26.66
C ASP A 91 18.45 -7.38 26.90
N TRP A 92 18.61 -6.55 27.93
CA TRP A 92 19.92 -6.03 28.34
C TRP A 92 20.90 -7.11 28.79
N TYR A 93 20.42 -8.11 29.54
CA TYR A 93 21.29 -9.21 29.98
C TYR A 93 21.66 -10.13 28.82
N ALA A 94 20.74 -10.30 27.86
CA ALA A 94 20.94 -11.13 26.68
C ALA A 94 22.00 -10.60 25.70
N ILE A 95 22.47 -9.35 25.85
CA ILE A 95 23.58 -8.76 25.06
C ILE A 95 24.94 -9.38 25.44
N SER A 96 25.06 -10.03 26.60
CA SER A 96 26.33 -10.63 27.04
C SER A 96 26.70 -11.87 26.21
N ASP A 97 27.95 -11.94 25.74
CA ASP A 97 28.52 -13.06 24.95
C ASP A 97 28.35 -14.45 25.57
N GLN A 98 28.01 -14.53 26.87
CA GLN A 98 27.83 -15.78 27.60
C GLN A 98 26.39 -16.33 27.54
N ILE A 99 25.45 -15.58 26.95
CA ILE A 99 24.02 -15.88 26.97
C ILE A 99 23.52 -16.10 25.54
N ASN A 100 23.36 -17.36 25.16
CA ASN A 100 22.79 -17.73 23.86
C ASN A 100 21.31 -18.09 23.98
N ILE A 101 20.47 -17.06 24.16
CA ILE A 101 19.00 -17.23 24.20
C ILE A 101 18.44 -16.87 22.82
N ILE A 102 17.70 -17.82 22.24
CA ILE A 102 17.11 -17.68 20.91
C ILE A 102 15.79 -16.90 21.03
N THR A 103 15.69 -15.83 20.24
CA THR A 103 14.44 -15.08 20.09
C THR A 103 13.53 -15.72 19.02
N ILE A 104 12.25 -15.36 19.04
CA ILE A 104 11.32 -15.75 17.98
C ILE A 104 11.72 -15.18 16.62
N ASP A 105 11.29 -15.82 15.54
CA ASP A 105 11.50 -15.32 14.18
C ASP A 105 10.50 -14.21 13.81
N TYR A 106 10.69 -13.61 12.63
CA TYR A 106 9.85 -12.52 12.14
C TYR A 106 8.37 -12.88 12.01
N ILE A 107 8.04 -14.07 11.50
CA ILE A 107 6.64 -14.50 11.32
C ILE A 107 5.96 -14.68 12.68
N ASP A 108 6.65 -15.29 13.63
CA ASP A 108 6.17 -15.39 15.01
C ASP A 108 6.04 -14.01 15.66
N CYS A 109 6.93 -13.05 15.36
CA CYS A 109 6.83 -11.67 15.84
C CYS A 109 5.52 -11.01 15.39
N ILE A 110 5.27 -10.97 14.09
CA ILE A 110 4.11 -10.25 13.54
C ILE A 110 2.78 -10.91 13.95
N LYS A 111 2.75 -12.24 14.11
CA LYS A 111 1.58 -12.96 14.66
C LYS A 111 1.29 -12.57 16.11
N ARG A 112 2.32 -12.51 16.95
CA ARG A 112 2.18 -12.08 18.35
C ARG A 112 1.79 -10.61 18.43
N LEU A 113 2.40 -9.76 17.58
CA LEU A 113 2.09 -8.34 17.51
C LEU A 113 0.61 -8.13 17.20
N ARG A 114 0.09 -8.75 16.14
CA ARG A 114 -1.33 -8.71 15.78
C ARG A 114 -2.26 -9.25 16.86
N SER A 115 -1.81 -10.21 17.67
CA SER A 115 -2.64 -10.79 18.73
C SER A 115 -2.77 -9.88 19.96
N ILE A 116 -1.87 -8.91 20.11
CA ILE A 116 -1.76 -8.04 21.29
C ILE A 116 -2.20 -6.62 20.96
N PHE A 117 -1.92 -6.16 19.74
CA PHE A 117 -2.20 -4.82 19.25
C PHE A 117 -3.29 -4.87 18.17
N ASP A 118 -4.04 -3.78 18.03
CA ASP A 118 -5.12 -3.64 17.04
C ASP A 118 -4.56 -3.39 15.62
N ILE A 119 -3.83 -4.37 15.09
CA ILE A 119 -3.29 -4.34 13.72
C ILE A 119 -4.35 -4.89 12.76
N SER A 120 -4.66 -4.11 11.73
CA SER A 120 -5.63 -4.48 10.70
C SER A 120 -5.16 -5.67 9.85
N GLU A 121 -6.11 -6.31 9.14
CA GLU A 121 -5.76 -7.43 8.25
C GLU A 121 -4.86 -6.99 7.10
N SER A 122 -5.05 -5.78 6.56
CA SER A 122 -4.24 -5.21 5.49
C SER A 122 -2.80 -4.97 5.95
N GLU A 123 -2.60 -4.32 7.10
CA GLU A 123 -1.28 -4.10 7.70
C GLU A 123 -0.56 -5.43 7.97
N TYR A 124 -1.26 -6.41 8.55
CA TYR A 124 -0.71 -7.73 8.82
C TYR A 124 -0.26 -8.45 7.53
N LYS A 125 -1.08 -8.40 6.47
CA LYS A 125 -0.71 -8.97 5.17
C LYS A 125 0.50 -8.26 4.56
N ASN A 126 0.59 -6.95 4.72
CA ASN A 126 1.75 -6.19 4.26
C ASN A 126 3.03 -6.60 5.02
N LEU A 127 2.95 -6.77 6.33
CA LEU A 127 4.05 -7.30 7.14
C LEU A 127 4.47 -8.71 6.70
N GLU A 128 3.51 -9.60 6.42
CA GLU A 128 3.82 -10.92 5.84
C GLU A 128 4.50 -10.80 4.47
N ALA A 129 3.99 -9.93 3.59
CA ALA A 129 4.55 -9.67 2.27
C ALA A 129 6.00 -9.18 2.36
N MET A 130 6.33 -8.34 3.33
CA MET A 130 7.71 -7.90 3.58
C MET A 130 8.63 -9.07 3.97
N GLY A 131 8.13 -10.02 4.77
CA GLY A 131 8.83 -11.27 5.10
C GLY A 131 9.12 -12.13 3.86
N TYR A 132 8.12 -12.33 3.01
CA TYR A 132 8.27 -13.08 1.76
C TYR A 132 9.22 -12.37 0.79
N LEU A 133 9.12 -11.05 0.67
CA LEU A 133 9.97 -10.22 -0.18
C LEU A 133 11.44 -10.32 0.24
N ARG A 134 11.73 -10.18 1.55
CA ARG A 134 13.09 -10.35 2.07
C ARG A 134 13.64 -11.75 1.77
N ASN A 135 12.84 -12.80 1.92
CA ASN A 135 13.24 -14.16 1.58
C ASN A 135 13.55 -14.31 0.08
N LYS A 136 12.66 -13.77 -0.78
CA LYS A 136 12.82 -13.75 -2.24
C LYS A 136 14.12 -13.06 -2.67
N VAL A 137 14.36 -11.86 -2.17
CA VAL A 137 15.57 -11.04 -2.45
C VAL A 137 16.87 -11.69 -1.99
N THR A 138 16.81 -12.40 -0.86
CA THR A 138 18.00 -13.00 -0.25
C THR A 138 18.40 -14.30 -0.94
N HIS A 139 17.42 -15.13 -1.30
CA HIS A 139 17.65 -16.52 -1.71
C HIS A 139 17.39 -16.80 -3.20
N PHE A 140 16.52 -16.05 -3.86
CA PHE A 140 16.09 -16.35 -5.23
C PHE A 140 16.43 -15.23 -6.22
N GLY A 141 16.18 -13.97 -5.86
CA GLY A 141 16.26 -12.81 -6.74
C GLY A 141 14.89 -12.18 -7.03
N ILE A 142 14.88 -11.00 -7.61
CA ILE A 142 13.69 -10.26 -8.07
C ILE A 142 13.71 -10.18 -9.59
N ASP A 143 12.56 -10.36 -10.23
CA ASP A 143 12.34 -9.96 -11.61
C ASP A 143 11.69 -8.57 -11.66
N LYS A 144 12.48 -7.55 -12.02
CA LYS A 144 12.01 -6.16 -12.11
C LYS A 144 11.04 -5.92 -13.27
N SER A 145 10.88 -6.87 -14.19
CA SER A 145 9.91 -6.71 -15.29
C SER A 145 8.48 -7.09 -14.90
N ILE A 146 8.31 -7.83 -13.79
CA ILE A 146 7.02 -8.42 -13.41
C ILE A 146 6.53 -7.86 -12.08
N ASP A 147 7.39 -7.86 -11.04
CA ASP A 147 6.91 -7.62 -9.67
C ASP A 147 7.25 -6.20 -9.16
N PHE A 148 7.65 -5.30 -10.05
CA PHE A 148 8.39 -4.11 -9.62
C PHE A 148 7.56 -3.12 -8.80
N HIS A 149 6.37 -2.77 -9.27
CA HIS A 149 5.47 -1.89 -8.51
C HIS A 149 5.03 -2.54 -7.19
N GLU A 150 4.76 -3.85 -7.16
CA GLU A 150 4.36 -4.57 -5.94
C GLU A 150 5.46 -4.49 -4.86
N ILE A 151 6.73 -4.54 -5.26
CA ILE A 151 7.86 -4.40 -4.34
C ILE A 151 7.89 -3.00 -3.73
N LEU A 152 7.69 -1.96 -4.53
CA LEU A 152 7.61 -0.58 -4.05
C LEU A 152 6.44 -0.43 -3.07
N SER A 153 5.25 -0.93 -3.43
CA SER A 153 4.08 -0.91 -2.56
C SER A 153 4.35 -1.56 -1.20
N VAL A 154 4.99 -2.73 -1.17
CA VAL A 154 5.32 -3.43 0.10
C VAL A 154 6.28 -2.61 0.96
N ILE A 155 7.31 -2.00 0.36
CA ILE A 155 8.27 -1.16 1.08
C ILE A 155 7.59 0.12 1.59
N ASN A 156 6.80 0.79 0.76
CA ASN A 156 6.10 2.03 1.10
C ASN A 156 5.12 1.80 2.25
N ASN A 157 4.27 0.77 2.16
CA ASN A 157 3.34 0.40 3.22
C ASN A 157 4.07 -0.01 4.52
N ALA A 158 5.27 -0.61 4.43
CA ALA A 158 6.07 -0.93 5.61
C ALA A 158 6.63 0.33 6.28
N LEU A 159 7.07 1.33 5.51
CA LEU A 159 7.51 2.63 6.03
C LEU A 159 6.34 3.42 6.63
N GLU A 160 5.17 3.38 6.00
CA GLU A 160 3.94 3.98 6.53
C GLU A 160 3.51 3.33 7.86
N PHE A 161 3.60 2.00 7.97
CA PHE A 161 3.38 1.30 9.25
C PHE A 161 4.39 1.72 10.33
N ILE A 162 5.64 2.02 9.94
CA ILE A 162 6.65 2.53 10.87
C ILE A 162 6.34 3.96 11.34
N SER A 163 5.99 4.87 10.42
CA SER A 163 5.68 6.26 10.75
C SER A 163 4.36 6.42 11.50
N THR A 164 3.46 5.45 11.42
CA THR A 164 2.18 5.45 12.14
C THR A 164 2.27 4.63 13.42
N PHE A 165 2.11 3.30 13.32
CA PHE A 165 2.02 2.40 14.46
C PHE A 165 3.23 2.48 15.40
N PHE A 166 4.46 2.34 14.87
CA PHE A 166 5.65 2.32 15.74
C PHE A 166 5.99 3.70 16.31
N TYR A 167 5.77 4.77 15.55
CA TYR A 167 5.96 6.14 16.06
C TYR A 167 5.06 6.39 17.27
N ASP A 168 3.80 5.97 17.20
CA ASP A 168 2.84 6.13 18.31
C ASP A 168 3.12 5.16 19.46
N GLU A 169 3.43 3.88 19.19
CA GLU A 169 3.73 2.87 20.23
C GLU A 169 4.97 3.23 21.05
N PHE A 170 5.98 3.89 20.45
CA PHE A 170 7.19 4.31 21.14
C PHE A 170 7.16 5.75 21.66
N LYS A 171 6.00 6.41 21.58
CA LYS A 171 5.79 7.73 22.14
C LYS A 171 5.97 7.69 23.66
N THR A 172 7.01 8.36 24.14
CA THR A 172 7.25 8.47 25.58
C THR A 172 6.37 9.55 26.20
N ASN A 173 6.11 9.44 27.52
CA ASN A 173 5.37 10.47 28.27
C ASN A 173 5.96 11.88 28.04
N LYS A 174 5.10 12.90 28.14
CA LYS A 174 5.23 14.33 27.72
C LYS A 174 6.59 15.05 27.90
N ASP A 175 7.52 14.53 28.69
CA ASP A 175 8.81 15.16 29.00
C ASP A 175 10.02 14.53 28.29
N LYS A 176 9.83 13.48 27.47
CA LYS A 176 10.90 12.84 26.70
C LYS A 176 10.63 12.95 25.19
N ARG A 177 11.69 13.21 24.42
CA ARG A 177 11.63 13.18 22.94
C ARG A 177 11.31 11.76 22.47
N ASN A 178 10.50 11.65 21.42
CA ASN A 178 10.25 10.37 20.79
C ASN A 178 11.59 9.91 20.15
N PRO A 179 12.02 8.65 20.34
CA PRO A 179 13.23 8.14 19.68
C PRO A 179 13.21 8.31 18.15
N PHE A 180 12.03 8.45 17.55
CA PHE A 180 11.83 8.60 16.11
C PHE A 180 11.94 10.04 15.61
N ASP A 181 11.83 11.05 16.50
CA ASP A 181 11.79 12.48 16.11
C ASP A 181 12.99 12.89 15.24
N SER A 182 14.14 12.23 15.41
CA SER A 182 15.37 12.57 14.66
C SER A 182 15.41 12.12 13.20
N PHE A 183 14.52 11.23 12.78
CA PHE A 183 14.49 10.66 11.43
C PHE A 183 13.05 10.51 10.89
N TYR A 184 12.05 11.03 11.60
CA TYR A 184 10.66 10.97 11.17
C TYR A 184 10.45 11.73 9.85
N ASP A 185 11.01 12.94 9.75
CA ASP A 185 10.99 13.72 8.51
C ASP A 185 11.68 12.96 7.36
N ASP A 186 12.78 12.25 7.62
CA ASP A 186 13.44 11.42 6.60
C ASP A 186 12.54 10.30 6.06
N ILE A 187 11.66 9.72 6.90
CA ILE A 187 10.67 8.72 6.46
C ILE A 187 9.64 9.38 5.54
N LEU A 188 9.12 10.54 5.94
CA LEU A 188 8.10 11.26 5.16
C LEU A 188 8.64 11.72 3.80
N ASP A 189 9.83 12.32 3.79
CA ASP A 189 10.51 12.75 2.56
C ASP A 189 10.76 11.56 1.62
N THR A 190 11.14 10.41 2.19
CA THR A 190 11.33 9.16 1.41
C THR A 190 10.01 8.67 0.82
N LEU A 191 8.93 8.68 1.61
CA LEU A 191 7.60 8.25 1.17
C LEU A 191 7.06 9.12 0.04
N GLU A 192 7.24 10.45 0.11
CA GLU A 192 6.79 11.37 -0.94
C GLU A 192 7.38 11.01 -2.31
N ILE A 193 8.69 10.75 -2.36
CA ILE A 193 9.36 10.32 -3.60
C ILE A 193 8.90 8.92 -4.00
N ALA A 194 8.80 8.01 -3.03
CA ALA A 194 8.49 6.62 -3.29
C ALA A 194 7.06 6.40 -3.82
N GLU A 195 6.10 7.22 -3.42
CA GLU A 195 4.73 7.18 -3.93
C GLU A 195 4.64 7.60 -5.40
N VAL A 196 5.43 8.60 -5.81
CA VAL A 196 5.51 9.01 -7.23
C VAL A 196 6.08 7.87 -8.06
N GLU A 197 7.19 7.27 -7.59
CA GLU A 197 7.85 6.16 -8.27
C GLU A 197 6.97 4.90 -8.34
N GLU A 198 6.23 4.59 -7.27
CA GLU A 198 5.25 3.51 -7.26
C GLU A 198 4.15 3.74 -8.30
N LYS A 199 3.59 4.96 -8.37
CA LYS A 199 2.57 5.34 -9.34
C LYS A 199 3.07 5.18 -10.78
N GLU A 200 4.29 5.61 -11.07
CA GLU A 200 4.89 5.48 -12.40
C GLU A 200 5.18 4.03 -12.78
N ALA A 201 5.75 3.25 -11.86
CA ALA A 201 6.01 1.82 -12.06
C ALA A 201 4.71 1.04 -12.28
N TRP A 202 3.69 1.34 -11.49
CA TRP A 202 2.35 0.76 -11.60
C TRP A 202 1.69 1.10 -12.94
N ALA A 203 1.73 2.37 -13.33
CA ALA A 203 1.18 2.81 -14.61
C ALA A 203 1.87 2.14 -15.80
N THR A 204 3.19 1.97 -15.71
CA THR A 204 3.98 1.26 -16.74
C THR A 204 3.61 -0.21 -16.81
N PHE A 205 3.43 -0.87 -15.66
CA PHE A 205 3.04 -2.28 -15.59
C PHE A 205 1.67 -2.52 -16.24
N TYR A 206 0.72 -1.61 -16.03
CA TYR A 206 -0.64 -1.67 -16.58
C TYR A 206 -0.80 -0.89 -17.90
N ALA A 207 0.29 -0.55 -18.60
CA ALA A 207 0.24 0.28 -19.80
C ALA A 207 -0.67 -0.28 -20.90
N ASP A 208 -0.61 -1.59 -21.16
CA ASP A 208 -1.44 -2.27 -22.16
C ASP A 208 -2.93 -2.20 -21.79
N GLU A 209 -3.24 -2.27 -20.49
CA GLU A 209 -4.61 -2.11 -19.98
C GLU A 209 -5.11 -0.68 -20.15
N PHE A 210 -4.27 0.31 -19.90
CA PHE A 210 -4.63 1.70 -20.15
C PHE A 210 -4.84 2.00 -21.61
N GLU A 211 -4.09 1.36 -22.51
CA GLU A 211 -4.32 1.48 -23.95
C GLU A 211 -5.71 0.93 -24.34
N GLU A 212 -6.11 -0.23 -23.83
CA GLU A 212 -7.46 -0.77 -24.04
C GLU A 212 -8.56 0.14 -23.46
N ILE A 213 -8.36 0.68 -22.25
CA ILE A 213 -9.31 1.59 -21.60
C ILE A 213 -9.47 2.86 -22.43
N ASN A 214 -8.36 3.50 -22.78
CA ASN A 214 -8.38 4.76 -23.53
C ASN A 214 -8.99 4.57 -24.92
N TYR A 215 -8.70 3.45 -25.58
CA TYR A 215 -9.30 3.10 -26.86
C TYR A 215 -10.83 3.02 -26.78
N LEU A 216 -11.38 2.36 -25.75
CA LEU A 216 -12.83 2.27 -25.56
C LEU A 216 -13.47 3.65 -25.33
N PHE A 217 -12.84 4.52 -24.52
CA PHE A 217 -13.36 5.87 -24.31
C PHE A 217 -13.31 6.72 -25.58
N ASP A 218 -12.24 6.62 -26.38
CA ASP A 218 -12.10 7.33 -27.66
C ASP A 218 -13.14 6.86 -28.68
N GLU A 219 -13.31 5.55 -28.84
CA GLU A 219 -14.34 4.97 -29.74
C GLU A 219 -15.75 5.43 -29.38
N LEU A 220 -16.08 5.51 -28.09
CA LEU A 220 -17.40 5.98 -27.65
C LEU A 220 -17.68 7.41 -28.09
N GLN A 221 -16.68 8.30 -28.07
CA GLN A 221 -16.86 9.68 -28.51
C GLN A 221 -17.21 9.78 -30.01
N GLU A 222 -16.74 8.84 -30.83
CA GLU A 222 -17.03 8.79 -32.26
C GLU A 222 -18.31 8.00 -32.61
N LYS A 223 -18.85 7.25 -31.64
CA LYS A 223 -19.97 6.34 -31.86
C LYS A 223 -21.31 7.06 -31.92
N LYS A 224 -21.80 7.29 -33.15
CA LYS A 224 -23.07 7.97 -33.42
C LYS A 224 -24.26 7.46 -32.62
N GLU A 225 -24.44 6.15 -32.53
CA GLU A 225 -25.58 5.56 -31.80
C GLU A 225 -25.58 5.98 -30.32
N PHE A 226 -24.41 6.05 -29.70
CA PHE A 226 -24.23 6.48 -28.32
C PHE A 226 -24.37 8.01 -28.18
N THR A 227 -23.71 8.78 -29.04
CA THR A 227 -23.80 10.25 -28.98
C THR A 227 -25.21 10.76 -29.28
N ASP A 228 -25.93 10.13 -30.20
CA ASP A 228 -27.32 10.49 -30.54
C ASP A 228 -28.26 10.14 -29.38
N ALA A 229 -28.03 9.02 -28.68
CA ALA A 229 -28.79 8.64 -27.50
C ALA A 229 -28.62 9.67 -26.37
N LEU A 230 -27.37 10.05 -26.04
CA LEU A 230 -27.09 11.09 -25.04
C LEU A 230 -27.66 12.46 -25.44
N ALA A 231 -27.54 12.82 -26.73
CA ALA A 231 -28.09 14.07 -27.24
C ALA A 231 -29.63 14.12 -27.12
N SER A 232 -30.30 12.98 -27.25
CA SER A 232 -31.76 12.87 -27.05
C SER A 232 -32.18 13.13 -25.60
N GLU A 233 -31.28 12.85 -24.64
CA GLU A 233 -31.44 13.17 -23.22
C GLU A 233 -30.93 14.58 -22.86
N GLY A 234 -30.39 15.32 -23.85
CA GLY A 234 -29.94 16.70 -23.69
C GLY A 234 -28.49 16.86 -23.26
N TYR A 235 -27.68 15.80 -23.39
CA TYR A 235 -26.26 15.77 -23.02
C TYR A 235 -25.35 15.71 -24.24
N SER A 236 -24.15 16.28 -24.12
CA SER A 236 -23.01 15.97 -24.99
C SER A 236 -21.89 15.32 -24.20
N PHE A 237 -21.15 14.42 -24.85
CA PHE A 237 -20.06 13.64 -24.25
C PHE A 237 -18.73 14.10 -24.82
N LYS A 238 -17.78 14.37 -23.93
CA LYS A 238 -16.42 14.76 -24.32
C LYS A 238 -15.43 14.00 -23.46
N VAL A 239 -14.41 13.42 -24.10
CA VAL A 239 -13.31 12.72 -23.45
C VAL A 239 -12.04 13.55 -23.60
N GLU A 240 -11.25 13.59 -22.54
CA GLU A 240 -9.89 14.11 -22.55
C GLU A 240 -8.95 12.98 -22.14
N LEU A 241 -8.25 12.44 -23.14
CA LEU A 241 -7.20 11.44 -22.96
C LEU A 241 -5.87 12.13 -22.64
N GLY A 242 -5.01 11.42 -21.90
CA GLY A 242 -3.65 11.89 -21.68
C GLY A 242 -2.80 11.94 -22.95
N ARG A 243 -1.54 12.37 -22.78
CA ARG A 243 -0.62 12.65 -23.91
C ARG A 243 -0.30 11.43 -24.80
N PHE A 244 -0.43 10.23 -24.27
CA PHE A 244 -0.05 8.97 -24.92
C PHE A 244 -1.23 7.99 -24.89
N SER A 245 -1.28 7.03 -25.83
CA SER A 245 -2.38 6.05 -25.91
C SER A 245 -2.51 5.19 -24.65
N ASN A 246 -1.39 4.92 -23.97
CA ASN A 246 -1.32 4.17 -22.73
C ASN A 246 -1.33 5.07 -21.47
N SER A 247 -1.80 6.32 -21.57
CA SER A 247 -1.80 7.22 -20.42
C SER A 247 -2.71 6.67 -19.31
N PRO A 248 -2.25 6.64 -18.04
CA PRO A 248 -3.06 6.17 -16.93
C PRO A 248 -4.09 7.22 -16.47
N THR A 249 -4.07 8.42 -17.06
CA THR A 249 -4.97 9.52 -16.74
C THR A 249 -5.92 9.76 -17.90
N LEU A 250 -7.21 9.77 -17.58
CA LEU A 250 -8.30 10.04 -18.51
C LEU A 250 -9.39 10.81 -17.75
N SER A 251 -10.11 11.67 -18.45
CA SER A 251 -11.32 12.29 -17.91
C SER A 251 -12.39 12.37 -18.98
N PHE A 252 -13.64 12.45 -18.54
CA PHE A 252 -14.75 12.71 -19.44
C PHE A 252 -15.78 13.61 -18.79
N SER A 253 -16.48 14.35 -19.62
CA SER A 253 -17.50 15.29 -19.21
C SER A 253 -18.83 14.99 -19.90
N LEU A 254 -19.92 15.12 -19.13
CA LEU A 254 -21.28 15.17 -19.64
C LEU A 254 -21.82 16.60 -19.50
N ILE A 255 -22.10 17.24 -20.63
CA ILE A 255 -22.49 18.66 -20.68
C ILE A 255 -23.96 18.75 -21.07
N LYS A 256 -24.81 19.26 -20.17
CA LYS A 256 -26.22 19.52 -20.43
C LYS A 256 -26.39 20.80 -21.26
N ASN A 257 -27.33 20.78 -22.21
CA ASN A 257 -27.63 21.93 -23.06
C ASN A 257 -27.74 23.26 -22.25
N ASN A 258 -26.86 24.23 -22.58
CA ASN A 258 -26.74 25.57 -21.96
C ASN A 258 -26.07 25.67 -20.58
N GLU A 259 -25.49 24.59 -20.04
CA GLU A 259 -24.66 24.61 -18.83
C GLU A 259 -23.17 24.46 -19.18
N GLU A 260 -22.27 24.92 -18.30
CA GLU A 260 -20.81 24.79 -18.52
C GLU A 260 -20.36 23.32 -18.42
N CYS A 261 -20.89 22.56 -17.47
CA CYS A 261 -20.73 21.12 -17.32
C CYS A 261 -21.70 20.58 -16.25
N GLU A 262 -22.29 19.40 -16.43
CA GLU A 262 -23.11 18.75 -15.38
C GLU A 262 -22.29 17.71 -14.60
N PHE A 263 -21.47 16.93 -15.29
CA PHE A 263 -20.57 15.96 -14.67
C PHE A 263 -19.17 16.06 -15.26
N ASP A 264 -18.17 16.32 -14.41
CA ASP A 264 -16.76 16.15 -14.72
C ASP A 264 -16.23 14.95 -13.94
N ILE A 265 -15.78 13.93 -14.67
CA ILE A 265 -15.35 12.66 -14.10
C ILE A 265 -13.90 12.42 -14.46
N TYR A 266 -13.09 12.16 -13.43
CA TYR A 266 -11.65 11.95 -13.55
C TYR A 266 -11.29 10.53 -13.15
N SER A 267 -10.32 9.96 -13.86
CA SER A 267 -9.66 8.73 -13.42
C SER A 267 -8.72 9.04 -12.24
N MET A 268 -8.91 8.36 -11.12
CA MET A 268 -7.99 8.38 -10.00
C MET A 268 -7.37 6.99 -9.80
N ASN A 269 -6.04 6.92 -9.86
CA ASN A 269 -5.32 5.67 -9.70
C ASN A 269 -4.92 5.43 -8.25
N ILE A 270 -5.16 4.22 -7.76
CA ILE A 270 -4.79 3.77 -6.42
C ILE A 270 -3.90 2.52 -6.57
N PRO A 271 -2.58 2.69 -6.80
CA PRO A 271 -1.66 1.58 -7.01
C PRO A 271 -1.69 0.52 -5.93
N ARG A 272 -1.71 0.93 -4.65
CA ARG A 272 -1.79 0.03 -3.49
C ARG A 272 -3.00 -0.93 -3.52
N LEU A 273 -4.10 -0.55 -4.17
CA LEU A 273 -5.28 -1.39 -4.35
C LEU A 273 -5.40 -2.00 -5.75
N ASN A 274 -4.47 -1.68 -6.65
CA ASN A 274 -4.50 -2.01 -8.07
C ASN A 274 -5.82 -1.63 -8.74
N ALA A 275 -6.24 -0.37 -8.57
CA ALA A 275 -7.52 0.12 -9.09
C ALA A 275 -7.45 1.51 -9.69
N THR A 276 -8.34 1.76 -10.66
CA THR A 276 -8.66 3.10 -11.17
C THR A 276 -10.10 3.41 -10.86
N LEU A 277 -10.33 4.45 -10.07
CA LEU A 277 -11.65 4.99 -9.76
C LEU A 277 -12.05 6.04 -10.80
N PHE A 278 -13.33 6.15 -11.10
CA PHE A 278 -13.91 7.25 -11.88
C PHE A 278 -14.81 8.06 -10.95
N THR A 279 -14.34 9.26 -10.62
CA THR A 279 -14.86 10.06 -9.51
C THR A 279 -14.99 11.54 -9.90
N GLY A 280 -15.90 12.23 -9.21
CA GLY A 280 -16.08 13.69 -9.34
C GLY A 280 -15.11 14.53 -8.52
N GLY A 281 -14.14 13.93 -7.83
CA GLY A 281 -13.17 14.64 -6.99
C GLY A 281 -11.78 14.02 -6.99
N ALA A 282 -10.79 14.75 -6.46
CA ALA A 282 -9.37 14.37 -6.54
C ALA A 282 -8.88 13.46 -5.41
N SER A 283 -9.48 13.55 -4.22
CA SER A 283 -9.15 12.77 -3.01
C SER A 283 -10.39 12.27 -2.25
N SER A 284 -11.47 13.04 -2.35
CA SER A 284 -12.79 12.67 -1.88
C SER A 284 -13.79 13.03 -2.95
N GLY A 285 -14.85 12.25 -3.08
CA GLY A 285 -15.93 12.57 -4.01
C GLY A 285 -16.83 11.40 -4.33
N PRO A 286 -17.86 11.66 -5.16
CA PRO A 286 -18.75 10.62 -5.62
C PRO A 286 -18.01 9.67 -6.55
N ILE A 287 -17.96 8.40 -6.17
CA ILE A 287 -17.45 7.32 -7.01
C ILE A 287 -18.60 6.79 -7.87
N TYR A 288 -18.43 6.84 -9.19
CA TYR A 288 -19.42 6.39 -10.16
C TYR A 288 -19.18 4.92 -10.56
N PHE A 289 -17.94 4.61 -10.89
CA PHE A 289 -17.49 3.25 -11.21
C PHE A 289 -15.98 3.14 -11.02
N LEU A 290 -15.46 1.91 -11.08
CA LEU A 290 -14.03 1.65 -10.99
C LEU A 290 -13.63 0.38 -11.73
N ILE A 291 -12.34 0.30 -12.03
CA ILE A 291 -11.68 -0.85 -12.66
C ILE A 291 -10.67 -1.42 -11.65
N ASP A 292 -10.80 -2.71 -11.31
CA ASP A 292 -9.90 -3.49 -10.46
C ASP A 292 -8.91 -4.29 -11.32
N HIS A 293 -7.77 -3.68 -11.63
CA HIS A 293 -6.73 -4.24 -12.50
C HIS A 293 -6.17 -5.58 -11.98
N SER A 294 -6.23 -5.83 -10.68
CA SER A 294 -5.76 -7.10 -10.11
C SER A 294 -6.62 -8.33 -10.47
N LYS A 295 -7.83 -8.12 -10.99
CA LYS A 295 -8.77 -9.20 -11.31
C LYS A 295 -8.78 -9.60 -12.78
N LYS A 296 -8.23 -8.78 -13.69
CA LYS A 296 -8.22 -9.05 -15.15
C LYS A 296 -7.65 -10.44 -15.46
N TYR A 297 -6.60 -10.86 -14.77
CA TYR A 297 -5.89 -12.12 -15.03
C TYR A 297 -6.28 -13.30 -14.14
N LYS A 298 -7.11 -13.08 -13.10
CA LYS A 298 -7.43 -14.13 -12.11
C LYS A 298 -8.52 -15.11 -12.58
N ASP A 299 -9.43 -14.67 -13.44
CA ASP A 299 -10.45 -15.54 -14.03
C ASP A 299 -10.61 -15.24 -15.53
N VAL A 300 -9.77 -15.86 -16.34
CA VAL A 300 -9.73 -15.73 -17.82
C VAL A 300 -11.11 -16.00 -18.46
N LYS A 301 -12.02 -16.69 -17.77
CA LYS A 301 -13.33 -17.05 -18.33
C LYS A 301 -14.40 -16.00 -18.06
N LYS A 302 -14.32 -15.23 -16.96
CA LYS A 302 -15.28 -14.18 -16.57
C LYS A 302 -14.63 -13.17 -15.61
N PRO A 303 -13.71 -12.32 -16.07
CA PRO A 303 -13.11 -11.35 -15.18
C PRO A 303 -14.20 -10.34 -14.79
N LYS A 304 -14.62 -10.38 -13.53
CA LYS A 304 -15.41 -9.29 -12.91
C LYS A 304 -14.43 -8.30 -12.32
N TYR A 305 -14.11 -7.28 -13.10
CA TYR A 305 -13.13 -6.25 -12.73
C TYR A 305 -13.66 -4.85 -12.94
N PHE A 306 -14.87 -4.68 -13.47
CA PHE A 306 -15.54 -3.40 -13.58
C PHE A 306 -16.69 -3.33 -12.58
N PHE A 307 -16.65 -2.36 -11.67
CA PHE A 307 -17.68 -2.18 -10.64
C PHE A 307 -18.44 -0.89 -10.91
N ILE A 308 -19.74 -1.00 -11.13
CA ILE A 308 -20.62 0.13 -11.41
C ILE A 308 -21.53 0.36 -10.20
N TYR A 309 -21.53 1.59 -9.67
CA TYR A 309 -22.36 1.93 -8.52
C TYR A 309 -23.80 2.21 -8.93
N HIS A 310 -24.78 1.74 -8.14
CA HIS A 310 -26.20 1.98 -8.40
C HIS A 310 -26.58 3.46 -8.23
N ASN A 311 -25.97 4.11 -7.24
CA ASN A 311 -25.97 5.55 -7.02
C ASN A 311 -24.54 5.96 -6.66
N PRO A 312 -24.06 7.14 -7.06
CA PRO A 312 -22.71 7.58 -6.76
C PRO A 312 -22.52 7.60 -5.24
N ILE A 313 -21.40 7.06 -4.77
CA ILE A 313 -21.10 7.03 -3.34
C ILE A 313 -20.06 8.09 -3.04
N GLU A 314 -20.40 9.01 -2.14
CA GLU A 314 -19.40 9.84 -1.50
C GLU A 314 -18.45 8.97 -0.67
N HIS A 315 -17.18 8.98 -1.07
CA HIS A 315 -16.11 8.28 -0.38
C HIS A 315 -15.00 9.28 -0.09
N GLU A 316 -14.59 9.36 1.17
CA GLU A 316 -13.55 10.27 1.61
C GLU A 316 -12.18 9.60 1.58
N HIS A 317 -11.14 10.33 1.19
CA HIS A 317 -9.74 9.92 1.29
C HIS A 317 -9.42 8.57 0.61
N PHE A 318 -9.99 8.33 -0.57
CA PHE A 318 -9.80 7.07 -1.28
C PHE A 318 -8.32 6.76 -1.59
N GLU A 319 -7.46 7.78 -1.69
CA GLU A 319 -6.02 7.63 -1.90
C GLU A 319 -5.30 6.95 -0.73
N THR A 320 -5.87 7.00 0.47
CA THR A 320 -5.30 6.44 1.70
C THR A 320 -5.89 5.06 2.06
N GLU A 321 -6.82 4.53 1.25
CA GLU A 321 -7.49 3.27 1.53
C GLU A 321 -6.55 2.06 1.41
N PHE A 322 -6.64 1.17 2.40
CA PHE A 322 -5.86 -0.09 2.44
C PHE A 322 -6.71 -1.33 2.11
N GLU A 323 -8.02 -1.17 2.11
CA GLU A 323 -8.95 -2.25 1.81
C GLU A 323 -9.72 -1.96 0.52
N LYS A 324 -10.04 -3.02 -0.22
CA LYS A 324 -10.87 -2.93 -1.42
C LYS A 324 -12.31 -2.67 -1.02
N PHE A 325 -12.62 -1.43 -0.65
CA PHE A 325 -13.94 -1.02 -0.17
C PHE A 325 -15.07 -1.38 -1.14
N TRP A 326 -14.80 -1.44 -2.44
CA TRP A 326 -15.78 -1.87 -3.44
C TRP A 326 -16.24 -3.32 -3.29
N GLU A 327 -15.41 -4.21 -2.72
CA GLU A 327 -15.83 -5.59 -2.42
C GLU A 327 -16.82 -5.64 -1.25
N ILE A 328 -16.73 -4.68 -0.33
CA ILE A 328 -17.71 -4.49 0.74
C ILE A 328 -18.99 -3.91 0.13
N HIS A 329 -18.86 -2.86 -0.69
CA HIS A 329 -20.00 -2.23 -1.36
C HIS A 329 -20.77 -3.18 -2.29
N GLU A 330 -20.10 -4.12 -2.96
CA GLU A 330 -20.76 -5.15 -3.76
C GLU A 330 -21.61 -6.09 -2.88
N LYS A 331 -21.06 -6.53 -1.72
CA LYS A 331 -21.80 -7.36 -0.76
C LYS A 331 -23.00 -6.62 -0.15
N GLU A 332 -22.86 -5.32 0.04
CA GLU A 332 -23.91 -4.41 0.51
C GLU A 332 -24.89 -4.02 -0.61
N LYS A 333 -24.68 -4.49 -1.85
CA LYS A 333 -25.50 -4.19 -3.03
C LYS A 333 -25.57 -2.70 -3.35
N LYS A 334 -24.49 -1.97 -3.09
CA LYS A 334 -24.34 -0.58 -3.52
C LYS A 334 -23.74 -0.45 -4.92
N CYS A 335 -22.96 -1.45 -5.33
CA CYS A 335 -22.46 -1.62 -6.70
C CYS A 335 -22.60 -3.08 -7.15
N TYR A 336 -22.33 -3.34 -8.42
CA TYR A 336 -22.24 -4.68 -8.98
C TYR A 336 -20.99 -4.84 -9.84
N GLY A 337 -20.34 -6.01 -9.75
CA GLY A 337 -19.19 -6.36 -10.58
C GLY A 337 -19.58 -7.02 -11.91
N THR A 338 -19.00 -6.54 -13.00
CA THR A 338 -19.13 -7.03 -14.38
C THR A 338 -17.78 -7.01 -15.12
N ASP A 339 -17.75 -7.50 -16.36
CA ASP A 339 -16.61 -7.34 -17.26
C ASP A 339 -16.53 -5.91 -17.81
N PHE A 340 -15.31 -5.43 -18.05
CA PHE A 340 -15.10 -4.14 -18.69
C PHE A 340 -15.13 -4.32 -20.22
N ASN A 341 -16.18 -3.79 -20.84
CA ASN A 341 -16.36 -3.76 -22.29
C ASN A 341 -17.20 -2.54 -22.67
N GLU A 342 -17.31 -2.28 -23.98
CA GLU A 342 -18.07 -1.15 -24.53
C GLU A 342 -19.52 -1.10 -24.01
N GLU A 343 -20.24 -2.23 -24.00
CA GLU A 343 -21.64 -2.29 -23.57
C GLU A 343 -21.81 -1.89 -22.10
N GLN A 344 -20.93 -2.38 -21.21
CA GLN A 344 -21.00 -2.05 -19.79
C GLN A 344 -20.54 -0.61 -19.52
N LEU A 345 -19.57 -0.10 -20.28
CA LEU A 345 -19.13 1.29 -20.16
C LEU A 345 -20.24 2.27 -20.58
N ILE A 346 -20.93 2.01 -21.70
CA ILE A 346 -22.12 2.77 -22.10
C ILE A 346 -23.16 2.79 -20.98
N ARG A 347 -23.47 1.61 -20.41
CA ARG A 347 -24.43 1.51 -19.29
C ARG A 347 -24.00 2.34 -18.08
N ALA A 348 -22.72 2.30 -17.73
CA ALA A 348 -22.19 3.08 -16.60
C ALA A 348 -22.36 4.58 -16.83
N ILE A 349 -22.10 5.07 -18.05
CA ILE A 349 -22.23 6.49 -18.40
C ILE A 349 -23.70 6.93 -18.49
N GLU A 350 -24.56 6.14 -19.13
CA GLU A 350 -26.02 6.41 -19.20
C GLU A 350 -26.69 6.40 -17.83
N GLN A 351 -26.12 5.70 -16.85
CA GLN A 351 -26.68 5.68 -15.51
C GLN A 351 -26.53 7.04 -14.80
N LEU A 352 -25.52 7.82 -15.19
CA LEU A 352 -25.27 9.17 -14.66
C LEU A 352 -26.40 10.13 -15.04
N THR A 353 -26.87 10.05 -16.29
CA THR A 353 -27.91 10.95 -16.82
C THR A 353 -29.29 10.65 -16.21
N LYS A 354 -29.56 9.37 -15.90
CA LYS A 354 -30.84 8.89 -15.32
C LYS A 354 -31.01 9.17 -13.83
N GLN A 355 -29.94 9.53 -13.11
CA GLN A 355 -29.99 9.78 -11.66
C GLN A 355 -30.45 11.21 -11.31
N ASN A 356 -30.53 12.11 -12.29
CA ASN A 356 -30.94 13.51 -12.12
C ASN A 356 -32.35 13.83 -12.68
N GLU A 357 -33.13 12.81 -13.05
CA GLU A 357 -34.59 12.90 -13.30
C GLU A 357 -35.38 12.58 -12.02
#